data_AF-A0A0L0VUH3-F1
#
_entry.id   AF-A0A0L0VUH3-F1
#
_cell.length_a   1.000
_cell.length_b   1.000
_cell.length_c   1.000
_cell.angle_alpha   90.00
_cell.angle_beta   90.00
_cell.angle_gamma   90.00
#
_symmetry.space_group_name_H-M   'P 1'
#
loop_
_entity.id
_entity.type
_entity.pdbx_description
1 polymer ?
#
loop_
_entity_poly.entity_id
_entity_poly.type
_entity_poly.pdbx_seq_one_letter_code
_entity_poly.pdbx_strand_id
1 'polypeptide(L)'
;MGRSKLILFPVICFVLIPTVAGHGYVKSWSADDQKFEKAQKQPLSDTAFRNAPSNIGWIGSQFIQSPAFVCGASDTPKDQVAAPGGTLFSAADQSAKKTLPVNAGGKVSIIIGGNPGEGFPHPTGHLLAYLGYCGSSSTACQNFDASKTDYHRIQAEIDGISNKLRKQYNSEQDGDRWDVPIPKGIMDGSYILRLEMIAFDQSSPEEGHQDQYYVFCGQIAIKGGTGSSPAPDDDQPMIKVQSAFKPGNISPKSLPSPIKLAVSSSAKDSKTIIQSKSLDPEIKDTKSSDSSVTDSSDSKSKVTSVCGDRCYKKKLTELKDLAPSCSADQFDCLCKSQAFVKAYQSCCNDHCEGVQETQTAVNDIYNRCASANSTSASDGQSKSDSQSSTTQSPEANSTDLSKKSSKAKDSKSSGNGSKLPSACNGVCYKAKTTSSELHHLAPSCKVDDLDCLCRSHKWVCSYAACAHDNCPSAQEADKATDEIYAICEARLSSTNRLPTTDYIPESLNPSSATKSKSDKCSQTYVCAWAKCAEDQCFDEVDAIRLASDQIYEQCSKQ
;
A
#
# COMPACT_ATOMS: atom_id res chain seq x y z
N MET A 1 -11.01 -12.14 65.28
CA MET A 1 -11.68 -11.67 64.04
C MET A 1 -10.66 -10.91 63.19
N GLY A 2 -10.88 -10.81 61.87
CA GLY A 2 -10.23 -9.83 60.98
C GLY A 2 -8.69 -9.73 60.98
N ARG A 3 -8.00 -10.54 60.16
CA ARG A 3 -6.67 -10.19 59.64
C ARG A 3 -6.81 -9.73 58.18
N SER A 4 -6.92 -8.43 57.96
CA SER A 4 -6.94 -7.85 56.61
C SER A 4 -5.60 -8.11 55.91
N LYS A 5 -5.62 -8.87 54.81
CA LYS A 5 -4.46 -8.97 53.91
C LYS A 5 -4.45 -7.76 52.99
N LEU A 6 -3.42 -6.92 53.09
CA LEU A 6 -3.19 -5.85 52.13
C LEU A 6 -2.72 -6.48 50.81
N ILE A 7 -3.59 -6.52 49.79
CA ILE A 7 -3.23 -7.02 48.47
C ILE A 7 -2.59 -5.87 47.68
N LEU A 8 -1.27 -5.90 47.56
CA LEU A 8 -0.52 -4.96 46.73
C LEU A 8 -0.74 -5.32 45.26
N PHE A 9 -1.61 -4.58 44.57
CA PHE A 9 -1.81 -4.77 43.13
C PHE A 9 -0.54 -4.34 42.38
N PRO A 10 0.06 -5.21 41.54
CA PRO A 10 1.10 -4.79 40.62
C PRO A 10 0.46 -3.90 39.55
N VAL A 11 0.91 -2.65 39.45
CA VAL A 11 0.55 -1.76 38.35
C VAL A 11 1.27 -2.26 37.10
N ILE A 12 0.60 -3.14 36.35
CA ILE A 12 1.06 -3.61 35.05
C ILE A 12 0.85 -2.45 34.07
N CYS A 13 1.91 -1.67 33.83
CA CYS A 13 1.93 -0.70 32.74
C CYS A 13 1.82 -1.46 31.41
N PHE A 14 0.63 -1.42 30.79
CA PHE A 14 0.45 -1.85 29.42
C PHE A 14 1.22 -0.91 28.50
N VAL A 15 2.34 -1.38 27.98
CA VAL A 15 3.08 -0.71 26.92
C VAL A 15 2.31 -0.93 25.62
N LEU A 16 1.43 0.02 25.29
CA LEU A 16 0.84 0.11 23.96
C LEU A 16 1.97 0.21 22.94
N ILE A 17 2.15 -0.80 22.10
CA ILE A 17 3.13 -0.76 21.01
C ILE A 17 2.51 0.06 19.87
N PRO A 18 3.05 1.24 19.52
CA PRO A 18 2.46 2.05 18.46
C PRO A 18 2.70 1.40 17.10
N THR A 19 1.63 1.00 16.42
CA THR A 19 1.70 0.63 15.00
C THR A 19 1.90 1.89 14.17
N VAL A 20 3.15 2.17 13.79
CA VAL A 20 3.55 3.40 13.09
C VAL A 20 3.15 3.35 11.61
N ALA A 21 1.88 3.63 11.32
CA ALA A 21 1.38 3.86 9.98
C ALA A 21 2.11 5.04 9.30
N GLY A 22 2.20 5.04 7.97
CA GLY A 22 2.80 6.14 7.20
C GLY A 22 4.28 6.00 6.81
N HIS A 23 4.85 4.77 6.81
CA HIS A 23 6.22 4.51 6.38
C HIS A 23 6.30 3.56 5.18
N GLY A 24 7.04 3.97 4.15
CA GLY A 24 7.30 3.18 2.94
C GLY A 24 8.52 2.27 3.04
N TYR A 25 8.49 1.12 2.36
CA TYR A 25 9.58 0.14 2.33
C TYR A 25 9.62 -0.64 1.02
N VAL A 26 10.79 -1.22 0.69
CA VAL A 26 10.90 -2.08 -0.50
C VAL A 26 10.36 -3.47 -0.17
N LYS A 27 9.20 -3.79 -0.74
CA LYS A 27 8.44 -5.01 -0.46
C LYS A 27 8.94 -6.19 -1.31
N SER A 28 9.07 -5.97 -2.61
CA SER A 28 9.61 -6.93 -3.58
C SER A 28 10.41 -6.22 -4.67
N TRP A 29 11.21 -6.98 -5.41
CA TRP A 29 12.00 -6.50 -6.55
C TRP A 29 12.29 -7.62 -7.56
N SER A 30 12.64 -7.26 -8.79
CA SER A 30 13.14 -8.17 -9.82
C SER A 30 14.11 -7.48 -10.78
N ALA A 31 14.82 -8.28 -11.58
CA ALA A 31 15.69 -7.82 -12.65
C ALA A 31 15.07 -8.15 -14.01
N ASP A 32 15.08 -7.21 -14.96
CA ASP A 32 14.72 -7.46 -16.36
C ASP A 32 13.35 -8.14 -16.57
N ASP A 33 12.33 -7.66 -15.84
CA ASP A 33 10.95 -8.20 -15.81
C ASP A 33 10.83 -9.69 -15.43
N GLN A 34 11.85 -10.26 -14.77
CA GLN A 34 11.74 -11.56 -14.11
C GLN A 34 10.75 -11.53 -12.93
N LYS A 35 10.42 -12.71 -12.40
CA LYS A 35 9.55 -12.87 -11.23
C LYS A 35 10.07 -12.03 -10.05
N PHE A 36 9.14 -11.35 -9.36
CA PHE A 36 9.43 -10.62 -8.13
C PHE A 36 9.84 -11.55 -6.98
N GLU A 37 10.98 -11.24 -6.36
CA GLU A 37 11.43 -11.79 -5.08
C GLU A 37 11.04 -10.82 -3.95
N LYS A 38 10.72 -11.33 -2.74
CA LYS A 38 10.59 -10.46 -1.54
C LYS A 38 11.92 -9.70 -1.32
N ALA A 39 11.88 -8.49 -0.78
CA ALA A 39 13.07 -7.64 -0.60
C ALA A 39 13.41 -7.39 0.88
N GLN A 40 12.64 -6.56 1.60
CA GLN A 40 12.86 -6.24 3.03
C GLN A 40 11.94 -7.04 3.96
N LYS A 41 12.03 -6.81 5.27
CA LYS A 41 11.26 -7.48 6.35
C LYS A 41 11.43 -9.02 6.36
N GLN A 42 12.63 -9.50 6.05
CA GLN A 42 12.98 -10.93 6.00
C GLN A 42 14.47 -11.13 6.36
N PRO A 43 14.92 -12.35 6.70
CA PRO A 43 16.30 -12.59 7.12
C PRO A 43 17.33 -12.15 6.08
N LEU A 44 18.44 -11.57 6.52
CA LEU A 44 19.51 -11.03 5.65
C LEU A 44 20.26 -12.13 4.85
N SER A 45 20.13 -13.40 5.26
CA SER A 45 20.53 -14.58 4.49
C SER A 45 19.69 -14.80 3.24
N ASP A 46 18.42 -14.38 3.27
CA ASP A 46 17.40 -14.83 2.34
C ASP A 46 17.18 -13.83 1.20
N THR A 47 17.68 -12.61 1.36
CA THR A 47 17.56 -11.48 0.44
C THR A 47 18.91 -10.97 -0.05
N ALA A 48 18.94 -10.40 -1.25
CA ALA A 48 20.06 -9.56 -1.71
C ALA A 48 19.84 -8.06 -1.38
N PHE A 49 18.77 -7.72 -0.66
CA PHE A 49 18.40 -6.37 -0.25
C PHE A 49 18.68 -6.14 1.25
N ARG A 50 18.80 -4.88 1.70
CA ARG A 50 19.00 -4.58 3.13
C ARG A 50 17.75 -4.95 3.93
N ASN A 51 17.88 -5.82 4.93
CA ASN A 51 16.79 -5.97 5.89
C ASN A 51 16.50 -4.63 6.60
N ALA A 52 15.24 -4.39 6.96
CA ALA A 52 14.80 -3.16 7.56
C ALA A 52 14.43 -3.39 9.04
N PRO A 53 14.53 -2.36 9.91
CA PRO A 53 13.94 -2.40 11.25
C PRO A 53 12.42 -2.64 11.19
N SER A 54 11.82 -3.05 12.31
CA SER A 54 10.38 -3.34 12.40
C SER A 54 9.49 -2.12 12.11
N ASN A 55 9.98 -0.92 12.45
CA ASN A 55 9.46 0.37 12.03
C ASN A 55 10.50 1.01 11.11
N ILE A 56 10.11 1.45 9.91
CA ILE A 56 11.02 1.85 8.83
C ILE A 56 11.01 3.37 8.71
N GLY A 57 11.56 4.00 9.74
CA GLY A 57 11.60 5.44 9.92
C GLY A 57 12.37 6.16 8.82
N TRP A 58 11.83 7.29 8.37
CA TRP A 58 12.56 8.25 7.56
C TRP A 58 13.76 8.84 8.32
N ILE A 59 14.79 9.23 7.57
CA ILE A 59 15.97 9.90 8.10
C ILE A 59 15.79 11.42 7.94
N GLY A 60 15.95 12.16 9.03
CA GLY A 60 15.85 13.62 9.01
C GLY A 60 16.95 14.30 8.19
N SER A 61 16.58 15.35 7.46
CA SER A 61 17.48 16.13 6.61
C SER A 61 18.74 16.66 7.34
N GLN A 62 18.67 16.86 8.65
CA GLN A 62 19.82 17.24 9.47
C GLN A 62 20.88 16.12 9.66
N PHE A 63 20.54 14.85 9.43
CA PHE A 63 21.38 13.69 9.75
C PHE A 63 22.14 13.08 8.55
N ILE A 64 21.98 13.65 7.35
CA ILE A 64 22.46 13.06 6.08
C ILE A 64 24.01 12.99 5.93
N GLN A 65 24.76 13.54 6.89
CA GLN A 65 26.23 13.44 6.93
C GLN A 65 26.77 12.22 7.72
N SER A 66 25.89 11.42 8.33
CA SER A 66 26.32 10.16 8.96
C SER A 66 26.78 9.13 7.91
N PRO A 67 27.86 8.36 8.14
CA PRO A 67 28.19 7.21 7.28
C PRO A 67 27.04 6.19 7.16
N ALA A 68 26.16 6.12 8.16
CA ALA A 68 24.96 5.29 8.10
C ALA A 68 23.89 5.84 7.13
N PHE A 69 23.94 7.12 6.70
CA PHE A 69 23.01 7.65 5.68
C PHE A 69 23.19 7.01 4.30
N VAL A 70 24.33 6.36 4.04
CA VAL A 70 24.62 5.73 2.74
C VAL A 70 23.61 4.61 2.42
N CYS A 71 23.29 3.76 3.39
CA CYS A 71 22.35 2.64 3.22
C CYS A 71 21.42 2.38 4.41
N GLY A 72 21.56 3.12 5.51
CA GLY A 72 20.78 2.98 6.74
C GLY A 72 19.33 3.46 6.59
N ALA A 73 18.54 3.24 7.64
CA ALA A 73 17.16 3.69 7.77
C ALA A 73 16.90 3.86 9.27
N SER A 74 16.06 4.80 9.66
CA SER A 74 15.84 5.07 11.06
C SER A 74 14.82 4.08 11.67
N ASP A 75 14.80 3.97 12.99
CA ASP A 75 13.59 3.61 13.73
C ASP A 75 13.09 4.91 14.36
N THR A 76 12.36 5.70 13.55
CA THR A 76 11.89 7.04 13.93
C THR A 76 10.53 6.89 14.64
N PRO A 77 10.42 7.26 15.92
CA PRO A 77 9.13 7.35 16.59
C PRO A 77 8.27 8.45 15.95
N LYS A 78 6.94 8.33 16.05
CA LYS A 78 6.01 9.40 15.64
C LYS A 78 6.35 10.71 16.36
N ASP A 79 6.24 11.84 15.64
CA ASP A 79 6.45 13.20 16.16
C ASP A 79 7.89 13.44 16.66
N GLN A 80 8.86 12.69 16.13
CA GLN A 80 10.28 12.78 16.46
C GLN A 80 11.16 12.62 15.23
N VAL A 81 12.44 12.99 15.37
CA VAL A 81 13.46 12.82 14.33
C VAL A 81 14.66 12.07 14.89
N ALA A 82 15.05 10.99 14.21
CA ALA A 82 16.17 10.14 14.62
C ALA A 82 17.23 10.05 13.52
N ALA A 83 18.47 9.84 13.96
CA ALA A 83 19.62 9.62 13.10
C ALA A 83 19.52 8.25 12.40
N PRO A 84 20.14 8.05 11.22
CA PRO A 84 20.06 6.78 10.49
C PRO A 84 20.53 5.60 11.35
N GLY A 85 19.62 4.65 11.54
CA GLY A 85 19.81 3.48 12.39
C GLY A 85 20.35 2.26 11.64
N GLY A 86 21.02 1.40 12.42
CA GLY A 86 21.59 0.13 11.97
C GLY A 86 22.87 0.29 11.15
N THR A 87 23.87 -0.54 11.46
CA THR A 87 25.16 -0.64 10.73
C THR A 87 25.07 -1.46 9.44
N LEU A 88 23.85 -1.81 9.01
CA LEU A 88 23.56 -2.63 7.84
C LEU A 88 24.08 -1.96 6.56
N PHE A 89 24.91 -2.69 5.81
CA PHE A 89 25.75 -2.21 4.71
C PHE A 89 26.78 -1.09 5.03
N SER A 90 26.72 -0.39 6.17
CA SER A 90 27.82 0.49 6.62
C SER A 90 28.95 -0.27 7.35
N ALA A 91 28.94 -1.60 7.25
CA ALA A 91 29.95 -2.52 7.73
C ALA A 91 29.90 -3.83 6.89
N ALA A 92 31.06 -4.45 6.68
CA ALA A 92 31.24 -5.56 5.74
C ALA A 92 30.61 -6.89 6.22
N ASP A 93 30.63 -7.14 7.52
CA ASP A 93 29.94 -8.26 8.16
C ASP A 93 28.42 -8.14 7.99
N GLN A 94 27.90 -6.91 8.12
CA GLN A 94 26.49 -6.54 7.99
C GLN A 94 25.99 -6.38 6.54
N SER A 95 26.74 -6.87 5.56
CA SER A 95 26.34 -6.96 4.16
C SER A 95 25.49 -8.21 3.89
N ALA A 96 24.50 -8.10 3.01
CA ALA A 96 23.70 -9.24 2.55
C ALA A 96 24.58 -10.31 1.88
N LYS A 97 24.25 -11.59 2.04
CA LYS A 97 25.06 -12.70 1.50
C LYS A 97 24.53 -13.28 0.17
N LYS A 98 23.61 -12.56 -0.48
CA LYS A 98 23.10 -12.82 -1.84
C LYS A 98 23.28 -11.59 -2.74
N THR A 99 23.28 -11.80 -4.05
CA THR A 99 23.36 -10.75 -5.07
C THR A 99 22.34 -11.04 -6.18
N LEU A 100 21.53 -10.05 -6.59
CA LEU A 100 20.55 -10.20 -7.68
C LEU A 100 21.27 -10.05 -9.05
N PRO A 101 21.20 -11.03 -9.98
CA PRO A 101 21.81 -10.89 -11.30
C PRO A 101 20.99 -9.98 -12.23
N VAL A 102 21.65 -9.02 -12.89
CA VAL A 102 21.01 -8.03 -13.79
C VAL A 102 21.84 -7.87 -15.07
N ASN A 103 21.20 -7.59 -16.21
CA ASN A 103 21.92 -7.28 -17.44
C ASN A 103 22.20 -5.76 -17.57
N ALA A 104 23.37 -5.39 -18.09
CA ALA A 104 23.68 -4.00 -18.41
C ALA A 104 22.81 -3.50 -19.59
N GLY A 105 22.24 -2.30 -19.48
CA GLY A 105 21.19 -1.81 -20.39
C GLY A 105 19.80 -2.37 -20.08
N GLY A 106 19.67 -3.22 -19.06
CA GLY A 106 18.42 -3.72 -18.51
C GLY A 106 17.84 -2.79 -17.43
N LYS A 107 17.08 -3.35 -16.49
CA LYS A 107 16.48 -2.61 -15.37
C LYS A 107 16.33 -3.46 -14.10
N VAL A 108 16.25 -2.77 -12.97
CA VAL A 108 15.75 -3.34 -11.71
C VAL A 108 14.37 -2.75 -11.45
N SER A 109 13.37 -3.60 -11.29
CA SER A 109 11.99 -3.23 -10.95
C SER A 109 11.76 -3.42 -9.47
N ILE A 110 11.21 -2.41 -8.80
CA ILE A 110 11.08 -2.33 -7.35
C ILE A 110 9.62 -2.07 -7.00
N ILE A 111 9.10 -2.70 -5.95
CA ILE A 111 7.78 -2.42 -5.38
C ILE A 111 7.94 -1.75 -4.02
N ILE A 112 7.44 -0.52 -3.91
CA ILE A 112 7.39 0.27 -2.67
C ILE A 112 6.03 0.05 -2.01
N GLY A 113 6.02 -0.69 -0.90
CA GLY A 113 4.83 -0.91 -0.08
C GLY A 113 4.77 0.07 1.10
N GLY A 114 3.56 0.29 1.62
CA GLY A 114 3.30 1.08 2.83
C GLY A 114 2.23 0.38 3.66
N ASN A 115 1.06 1.02 3.82
CA ASN A 115 -0.15 0.34 4.25
C ASN A 115 -0.71 -0.54 3.09
N PRO A 116 -1.42 -1.64 3.37
CA PRO A 116 -2.09 -2.44 2.33
C PRO A 116 -3.08 -1.60 1.52
N GLY A 117 -3.06 -1.72 0.20
CA GLY A 117 -3.92 -0.98 -0.74
C GLY A 117 -3.45 0.44 -1.10
N GLU A 118 -2.49 1.03 -0.38
CA GLU A 118 -2.20 2.48 -0.47
C GLU A 118 -0.89 2.85 -1.17
N GLY A 119 0.03 1.90 -1.34
CA GLY A 119 1.34 2.14 -1.94
C GLY A 119 2.28 2.95 -1.04
N PHE A 120 3.06 3.86 -1.61
CA PHE A 120 3.87 4.80 -0.85
C PHE A 120 2.99 5.94 -0.31
N PRO A 121 3.02 6.22 1.01
CA PRO A 121 2.03 7.11 1.63
C PRO A 121 2.18 8.59 1.22
N HIS A 122 3.40 9.06 0.99
CA HIS A 122 3.66 10.49 0.78
C HIS A 122 3.35 10.93 -0.65
N PRO A 123 2.66 12.07 -0.85
CA PRO A 123 2.15 12.48 -2.15
C PRO A 123 3.20 13.08 -3.09
N THR A 124 4.25 13.71 -2.56
CA THR A 124 5.22 14.52 -3.31
C THR A 124 6.65 14.18 -2.89
N GLY A 125 7.59 14.35 -3.81
CA GLY A 125 9.01 14.10 -3.50
C GLY A 125 9.86 13.57 -4.64
N HIS A 126 11.18 13.65 -4.48
CA HIS A 126 12.15 13.23 -5.49
C HIS A 126 12.41 11.72 -5.46
N LEU A 127 12.74 11.15 -6.62
CA LEU A 127 13.25 9.78 -6.77
C LEU A 127 14.69 9.84 -7.30
N LEU A 128 15.63 9.16 -6.65
CA LEU A 128 17.03 9.08 -7.07
C LEU A 128 17.55 7.65 -6.94
N ALA A 129 18.28 7.18 -7.94
CA ALA A 129 18.95 5.88 -7.90
C ALA A 129 20.43 6.01 -8.25
N TYR A 130 21.26 5.24 -7.56
CA TYR A 130 22.71 5.29 -7.65
C TYR A 130 23.34 3.88 -7.68
N LEU A 131 24.50 3.75 -8.33
CA LEU A 131 25.33 2.55 -8.30
C LEU A 131 26.67 2.85 -7.61
N GLY A 132 26.99 2.07 -6.58
CA GLY A 132 28.30 2.10 -5.91
C GLY A 132 29.05 0.78 -6.12
N TYR A 133 30.25 0.82 -6.69
CA TYR A 133 30.96 -0.40 -7.12
C TYR A 133 31.63 -1.14 -5.96
N CYS A 134 31.55 -2.47 -5.96
CA CYS A 134 32.18 -3.35 -4.96
C CYS A 134 33.40 -4.10 -5.49
N GLY A 135 33.43 -4.41 -6.80
CA GLY A 135 34.47 -5.23 -7.44
C GLY A 135 33.93 -6.12 -8.56
N SER A 136 34.84 -6.75 -9.32
CA SER A 136 34.52 -7.48 -10.55
C SER A 136 33.94 -8.88 -10.36
N SER A 137 34.05 -9.48 -9.17
CA SER A 137 33.33 -10.72 -8.84
C SER A 137 31.84 -10.43 -8.64
N SER A 138 30.96 -11.33 -9.10
CA SER A 138 29.51 -11.31 -8.87
C SER A 138 29.10 -11.47 -7.39
N THR A 139 30.05 -11.77 -6.51
CA THR A 139 29.90 -11.84 -5.06
C THR A 139 30.58 -10.69 -4.31
N ALA A 140 31.21 -9.73 -5.00
CA ALA A 140 32.12 -8.78 -4.35
C ALA A 140 31.46 -7.90 -3.27
N CYS A 141 30.17 -7.57 -3.41
CA CYS A 141 29.47 -6.78 -2.38
C CYS A 141 29.22 -7.55 -1.06
N GLN A 142 29.22 -8.89 -1.07
CA GLN A 142 28.74 -9.70 0.06
C GLN A 142 29.57 -9.52 1.35
N ASN A 143 30.81 -9.03 1.25
CA ASN A 143 31.64 -8.62 2.38
C ASN A 143 32.19 -7.19 2.18
N PHE A 144 31.39 -6.32 1.57
CA PHE A 144 31.73 -4.94 1.26
C PHE A 144 31.04 -3.97 2.22
N ASP A 145 31.73 -2.89 2.56
CA ASP A 145 31.18 -1.77 3.31
C ASP A 145 30.78 -0.67 2.32
N ALA A 146 29.48 -0.52 2.10
CA ALA A 146 28.89 0.41 1.16
C ALA A 146 29.29 1.87 1.43
N SER A 147 29.61 2.23 2.67
CA SER A 147 30.06 3.59 3.01
C SER A 147 31.44 3.95 2.43
N LYS A 148 32.21 2.96 1.97
CA LYS A 148 33.55 3.16 1.40
C LYS A 148 33.58 3.41 -0.11
N THR A 149 32.56 3.01 -0.87
CA THR A 149 32.55 3.20 -2.33
C THR A 149 32.23 4.65 -2.73
N ASP A 150 32.36 4.96 -4.02
CA ASP A 150 31.84 6.18 -4.63
C ASP A 150 30.63 5.80 -5.49
N TYR A 151 29.62 6.68 -5.51
CA TYR A 151 28.33 6.41 -6.14
C TYR A 151 28.15 7.22 -7.41
N HIS A 152 27.82 6.55 -8.53
CA HIS A 152 27.30 7.19 -9.74
C HIS A 152 25.79 7.38 -9.62
N ARG A 153 25.24 8.47 -10.14
CA ARG A 153 23.78 8.67 -10.17
C ARG A 153 23.21 8.22 -11.52
N ILE A 154 22.41 7.15 -11.51
CA ILE A 154 21.82 6.54 -12.71
C ILE A 154 20.38 6.99 -13.01
N GLN A 155 19.67 7.52 -12.01
CA GLN A 155 18.34 8.11 -12.18
C GLN A 155 18.16 9.27 -11.20
N ALA A 156 17.46 10.32 -11.63
CA ALA A 156 17.10 11.46 -10.79
C ALA A 156 15.85 12.14 -11.33
N GLU A 157 14.80 12.24 -10.51
CA GLU A 157 13.49 12.76 -10.93
C GLU A 157 12.94 13.77 -9.92
N ILE A 158 12.81 15.02 -10.37
CA ILE A 158 12.16 16.09 -9.60
C ILE A 158 10.67 15.77 -9.51
N ASP A 159 10.17 15.73 -8.27
CA ASP A 159 8.83 15.30 -7.88
C ASP A 159 8.38 13.95 -8.51
N GLY A 160 9.32 13.01 -8.67
CA GLY A 160 9.05 11.68 -9.25
C GLY A 160 8.05 10.83 -8.46
N ILE A 161 7.88 11.07 -7.16
CA ILE A 161 6.90 10.36 -6.30
C ILE A 161 5.48 10.64 -6.79
N SER A 162 5.13 11.93 -6.90
CA SER A 162 3.85 12.38 -7.47
C SER A 162 3.76 12.06 -8.97
N ASN A 163 4.83 12.32 -9.72
CA ASN A 163 4.76 12.32 -11.17
C ASN A 163 4.84 10.94 -11.83
N LYS A 164 5.44 9.94 -11.16
CA LYS A 164 5.53 8.56 -11.66
C LYS A 164 5.12 7.50 -10.65
N LEU A 165 5.76 7.45 -9.47
CA LEU A 165 5.64 6.31 -8.54
C LEU A 165 4.17 5.98 -8.22
N ARG A 166 3.43 6.95 -7.67
CA ARG A 166 2.02 6.76 -7.28
C ARG A 166 1.03 6.65 -8.44
N LYS A 167 1.53 6.64 -9.69
CA LYS A 167 0.76 6.35 -10.91
C LYS A 167 1.05 4.94 -11.45
N GLN A 168 1.93 4.18 -10.78
CA GLN A 168 2.33 2.83 -11.15
C GLN A 168 2.02 1.82 -10.02
N TYR A 169 0.92 2.03 -9.30
CA TYR A 169 0.44 1.07 -8.30
C TYR A 169 0.20 -0.31 -8.93
N ASN A 170 0.80 -1.34 -8.34
CA ASN A 170 0.71 -2.72 -8.79
C ASN A 170 -0.15 -3.52 -7.79
N SER A 171 -1.40 -3.83 -8.17
CA SER A 171 -2.32 -4.58 -7.31
C SER A 171 -1.90 -6.03 -7.07
N GLU A 172 -1.14 -6.66 -7.99
CA GLU A 172 -0.62 -8.03 -7.81
C GLU A 172 0.52 -8.11 -6.80
N GLN A 173 1.20 -6.99 -6.55
CA GLN A 173 2.30 -6.89 -5.58
C GLN A 173 1.93 -6.08 -4.34
N ASP A 174 0.79 -5.38 -4.35
CA ASP A 174 0.31 -4.48 -3.30
C ASP A 174 1.40 -3.46 -2.90
N GLY A 175 1.66 -2.53 -3.82
CA GLY A 175 2.64 -1.44 -3.69
C GLY A 175 2.91 -0.70 -5.01
N ASP A 176 3.54 0.46 -4.95
CA ASP A 176 3.89 1.26 -6.13
C ASP A 176 5.15 0.74 -6.83
N ARG A 177 5.10 0.61 -8.17
CA ARG A 177 6.25 0.17 -8.98
C ARG A 177 7.18 1.32 -9.33
N TRP A 178 8.49 1.08 -9.16
CA TRP A 178 9.58 1.92 -9.67
C TRP A 178 10.52 1.07 -10.53
N ASP A 179 10.61 1.39 -11.82
CA ASP A 179 11.62 0.83 -12.72
C ASP A 179 12.88 1.72 -12.74
N VAL A 180 14.02 1.15 -12.35
CA VAL A 180 15.33 1.79 -12.33
C VAL A 180 16.18 1.24 -13.50
N PRO A 181 16.55 2.06 -14.50
CA PRO A 181 17.34 1.60 -15.64
C PRO A 181 18.80 1.38 -15.23
N ILE A 182 19.39 0.26 -15.67
CA ILE A 182 20.82 -0.02 -15.49
C ILE A 182 21.57 0.43 -16.75
N PRO A 183 22.56 1.34 -16.67
CA PRO A 183 23.30 1.79 -17.85
C PRO A 183 23.95 0.63 -18.60
N LYS A 184 24.05 0.75 -19.93
CA LYS A 184 24.78 -0.23 -20.76
C LYS A 184 26.31 0.00 -20.76
N GLY A 185 26.72 1.26 -20.58
CA GLY A 185 28.12 1.72 -20.67
C GLY A 185 28.98 1.53 -19.41
N ILE A 186 28.52 0.78 -18.42
CA ILE A 186 29.30 0.38 -17.24
C ILE A 186 30.04 -0.96 -17.49
N MET A 187 31.01 -1.28 -16.64
CA MET A 187 31.70 -2.57 -16.64
C MET A 187 30.92 -3.66 -15.85
N ASP A 188 31.23 -4.92 -16.14
CA ASP A 188 30.72 -6.07 -15.37
C ASP A 188 31.29 -6.13 -13.94
N GLY A 189 30.47 -6.58 -12.99
CA GLY A 189 30.84 -6.74 -11.59
C GLY A 189 29.66 -6.58 -10.61
N SER A 190 29.94 -6.54 -9.31
CA SER A 190 28.92 -6.28 -8.29
C SER A 190 28.88 -4.81 -7.86
N TYR A 191 27.65 -4.33 -7.64
CA TYR A 191 27.33 -2.96 -7.24
C TYR A 191 26.29 -2.95 -6.12
N ILE A 192 26.42 -1.98 -5.21
CA ILE A 192 25.33 -1.53 -4.34
C ILE A 192 24.40 -0.65 -5.17
N LEU A 193 23.18 -1.12 -5.41
CA LEU A 193 22.08 -0.28 -5.89
C LEU A 193 21.50 0.48 -4.68
N ARG A 194 21.74 1.79 -4.62
CA ARG A 194 21.15 2.68 -3.61
C ARG A 194 19.97 3.42 -4.24
N LEU A 195 18.79 3.24 -3.65
CA LEU A 195 17.57 3.98 -3.95
C LEU A 195 17.36 5.03 -2.86
N GLU A 196 16.89 6.20 -3.24
CA GLU A 196 16.63 7.32 -2.35
C GLU A 196 15.36 8.03 -2.79
N MET A 197 14.44 8.19 -1.85
CA MET A 197 13.21 8.95 -2.02
C MET A 197 13.19 10.08 -1.00
N ILE A 198 12.90 11.30 -1.43
CA ILE A 198 12.93 12.50 -0.57
C ILE A 198 11.56 13.14 -0.59
N ALA A 199 10.76 12.93 0.46
CA ALA A 199 9.43 13.51 0.57
C ALA A 199 9.46 14.90 1.25
N PHE A 200 8.61 15.81 0.77
CA PHE A 200 8.59 17.22 1.19
C PHE A 200 7.29 17.58 1.88
N ASP A 201 7.34 18.53 2.81
CA ASP A 201 6.18 19.10 3.51
C ASP A 201 5.31 18.09 4.29
N GLN A 202 5.80 16.86 4.51
CA GLN A 202 5.10 15.79 5.25
C GLN A 202 5.51 15.67 6.73
N SER A 203 6.51 16.46 7.16
CA SER A 203 7.04 16.41 8.52
C SER A 203 6.39 17.44 9.44
N SER A 204 6.08 17.02 10.67
CA SER A 204 5.32 17.81 11.65
C SER A 204 6.13 18.97 12.25
N PRO A 205 5.47 19.93 12.96
CA PRO A 205 6.17 20.95 13.74
C PRO A 205 7.11 20.36 14.81
N GLU A 206 6.70 19.27 15.46
CA GLU A 206 7.47 18.55 16.50
C GLU A 206 8.74 17.89 15.93
N GLU A 207 8.66 17.43 14.69
CA GLU A 207 9.78 16.89 13.91
C GLU A 207 10.68 17.99 13.30
N GLY A 208 10.24 19.25 13.39
CA GLY A 208 10.95 20.42 12.87
C GLY A 208 10.80 20.64 11.36
N HIS A 209 9.73 20.13 10.74
CA HIS A 209 9.43 20.27 9.30
C HIS A 209 10.58 19.85 8.38
N GLN A 210 11.23 18.73 8.66
CA GLN A 210 12.39 18.26 7.88
C GLN A 210 11.96 17.47 6.64
N ASP A 211 12.77 17.56 5.57
CA ASP A 211 12.62 16.67 4.41
C ASP A 211 12.84 15.22 4.86
N GLN A 212 11.98 14.32 4.39
CA GLN A 212 11.95 12.93 4.83
C GLN A 212 12.71 12.03 3.84
N TYR A 213 13.91 11.58 4.22
CA TYR A 213 14.76 10.72 3.39
C TYR A 213 14.47 9.24 3.66
N TYR A 214 13.99 8.54 2.64
CA TYR A 214 13.82 7.09 2.62
C TYR A 214 14.95 6.48 1.77
N VAL A 215 15.94 5.88 2.43
CA VAL A 215 17.12 5.29 1.79
C VAL A 215 17.06 3.77 1.85
N PHE A 216 17.23 3.14 0.70
CA PHE A 216 17.14 1.69 0.53
C PHE A 216 18.35 1.19 -0.26
N CYS A 217 18.93 0.05 0.11
CA CYS A 217 20.08 -0.53 -0.62
C CYS A 217 19.88 -2.02 -0.90
N GLY A 218 20.26 -2.44 -2.10
CA GLY A 218 20.39 -3.85 -2.47
C GLY A 218 21.66 -4.11 -3.27
N GLN A 219 22.02 -5.38 -3.44
CA GLN A 219 23.22 -5.80 -4.14
C GLN A 219 22.86 -6.42 -5.49
N ILE A 220 23.47 -5.91 -6.56
CA ILE A 220 23.27 -6.41 -7.91
C ILE A 220 24.58 -6.85 -8.55
N ALA A 221 24.53 -7.90 -9.37
CA ALA A 221 25.63 -8.44 -10.15
C ALA A 221 25.34 -8.17 -11.62
N ILE A 222 26.02 -7.19 -12.19
CA ILE A 222 25.80 -6.68 -13.54
C ILE A 222 26.69 -7.45 -14.51
N LYS A 223 26.10 -7.89 -15.64
CA LYS A 223 26.78 -8.60 -16.72
C LYS A 223 26.43 -8.02 -18.10
N GLY A 224 27.32 -8.19 -19.08
CA GLY A 224 27.12 -7.76 -20.46
C GLY A 224 27.29 -6.25 -20.70
N GLY A 225 27.94 -5.55 -19.76
CA GLY A 225 28.30 -4.14 -19.87
C GLY A 225 29.38 -3.89 -20.92
N THR A 226 29.31 -2.74 -21.58
CA THR A 226 30.27 -2.34 -22.63
C THR A 226 31.32 -1.35 -22.12
N GLY A 227 31.31 -1.01 -20.83
CA GLY A 227 32.25 -0.07 -20.21
C GLY A 227 33.53 -0.73 -19.70
N SER A 228 34.59 0.07 -19.61
CA SER A 228 35.84 -0.25 -18.89
C SER A 228 35.90 0.37 -17.50
N SER A 229 34.84 1.08 -17.10
CA SER A 229 34.71 1.85 -15.85
C SER A 229 33.45 1.43 -15.08
N PRO A 230 33.44 1.50 -13.74
CA PRO A 230 32.22 1.28 -12.95
C PRO A 230 31.16 2.38 -13.11
N ALA A 231 31.57 3.56 -13.57
CA ALA A 231 30.68 4.63 -14.01
C ALA A 231 30.56 4.60 -15.55
N PRO A 232 29.39 4.88 -16.13
CA PRO A 232 29.27 5.16 -17.56
C PRO A 232 30.01 6.47 -17.92
N ASP A 233 30.29 6.66 -19.21
CA ASP A 233 30.88 7.88 -19.74
C ASP A 233 29.79 8.98 -19.87
N ASP A 234 29.49 9.66 -18.76
CA ASP A 234 28.55 10.79 -18.68
C ASP A 234 29.03 11.91 -17.73
N ASP A 235 28.39 13.09 -17.79
CA ASP A 235 28.78 14.29 -17.02
C ASP A 235 28.43 14.23 -15.51
N GLN A 236 27.85 13.15 -14.98
CA GLN A 236 27.54 13.04 -13.55
C GLN A 236 28.80 12.70 -12.72
N PRO A 237 29.09 13.44 -11.64
CA PRO A 237 30.22 13.12 -10.78
C PRO A 237 29.94 11.91 -9.90
N MET A 238 30.95 11.05 -9.74
CA MET A 238 31.02 10.06 -8.65
C MET A 238 31.08 10.77 -7.29
N ILE A 239 30.30 10.29 -6.30
CA ILE A 239 30.19 10.95 -4.98
C ILE A 239 30.32 10.02 -3.77
N LYS A 240 30.99 10.52 -2.71
CA LYS A 240 30.86 10.02 -1.33
C LYS A 240 29.57 10.57 -0.71
N VAL A 241 28.49 9.80 -0.74
CA VAL A 241 27.13 10.22 -0.32
C VAL A 241 27.11 10.92 1.04
N GLN A 242 27.77 10.37 2.06
CA GLN A 242 27.83 10.91 3.43
C GLN A 242 28.57 12.26 3.58
N SER A 243 29.26 12.72 2.53
CA SER A 243 29.91 14.04 2.51
C SER A 243 29.51 14.89 1.29
N ALA A 244 28.66 14.35 0.42
CA ALA A 244 28.23 15.02 -0.81
C ALA A 244 27.24 16.16 -0.54
N PHE A 245 26.40 16.04 0.48
CA PHE A 245 25.26 16.93 0.68
C PHE A 245 25.37 17.77 1.96
N LYS A 246 24.70 18.93 1.97
CA LYS A 246 24.57 19.79 3.15
C LYS A 246 23.37 19.35 3.98
N PRO A 247 23.50 19.19 5.31
CA PRO A 247 22.38 18.98 6.21
C PRO A 247 21.32 20.09 6.10
N GLY A 248 20.07 19.71 6.37
CA GLY A 248 18.90 20.57 6.25
C GLY A 248 18.16 20.37 4.92
N ASN A 249 17.01 21.03 4.80
CA ASN A 249 16.10 20.83 3.68
C ASN A 249 16.65 21.38 2.35
N ILE A 250 16.27 20.74 1.26
CA ILE A 250 16.53 21.19 -0.11
C ILE A 250 15.30 21.91 -0.68
N SER A 251 15.48 22.64 -1.79
CA SER A 251 14.33 23.19 -2.51
C SER A 251 13.62 22.07 -3.29
N PRO A 252 12.29 21.86 -3.14
CA PRO A 252 11.52 20.88 -3.92
C PRO A 252 11.50 21.12 -5.44
N LYS A 253 12.16 22.19 -5.92
CA LYS A 253 12.34 22.51 -7.34
C LYS A 253 13.73 22.16 -7.87
N SER A 254 14.55 21.46 -7.08
CA SER A 254 15.95 21.13 -7.40
C SER A 254 16.40 19.83 -6.76
N LEU A 255 17.09 18.98 -7.53
CA LEU A 255 17.72 17.77 -7.01
C LEU A 255 18.83 18.09 -5.97
N PRO A 256 19.09 17.16 -5.02
CA PRO A 256 20.33 17.13 -4.25
C PRO A 256 21.53 17.40 -5.15
N SER A 257 22.21 18.50 -4.84
CA SER A 257 23.37 18.99 -5.58
C SER A 257 24.60 18.78 -4.72
N PRO A 258 25.62 18.03 -5.19
CA PRO A 258 26.84 17.84 -4.44
C PRO A 258 27.46 19.19 -4.06
N ILE A 259 27.94 19.29 -2.82
CA ILE A 259 28.87 20.33 -2.39
C ILE A 259 30.04 20.28 -3.37
N LYS A 260 30.20 21.33 -4.18
CA LYS A 260 31.24 21.42 -5.20
C LYS A 260 32.57 21.01 -4.58
N LEU A 261 33.16 19.92 -5.09
CA LEU A 261 34.49 19.46 -4.68
C LEU A 261 35.42 20.68 -4.73
N ALA A 262 35.92 21.08 -3.55
CA ALA A 262 36.80 22.23 -3.45
C ALA A 262 38.06 21.90 -4.24
N VAL A 263 38.26 22.60 -5.36
CA VAL A 263 39.33 22.30 -6.33
C VAL A 263 40.67 22.64 -5.68
N SER A 264 41.27 21.66 -5.01
CA SER A 264 42.60 21.74 -4.41
C SER A 264 43.68 21.58 -5.48
N SER A 265 43.64 22.47 -6.49
CA SER A 265 44.65 22.56 -7.54
C SER A 265 45.93 23.22 -7.02
N SER A 266 46.70 22.51 -6.20
CA SER A 266 48.13 22.79 -5.94
C SER A 266 48.83 21.69 -5.13
N ALA A 267 50.01 21.28 -5.61
CA ALA A 267 51.09 20.62 -4.86
C ALA A 267 50.82 19.21 -4.28
N LYS A 268 51.80 18.29 -4.21
CA LYS A 268 53.03 18.08 -5.01
C LYS A 268 53.54 16.64 -4.73
N ASP A 269 54.63 16.24 -5.37
CA ASP A 269 55.29 14.94 -5.22
C ASP A 269 55.33 14.34 -3.80
N SER A 270 54.96 13.07 -3.69
CA SER A 270 55.81 12.09 -2.99
C SER A 270 55.56 10.66 -3.49
N LYS A 271 56.66 9.96 -3.78
CA LYS A 271 56.73 8.69 -4.50
C LYS A 271 57.31 7.64 -3.57
N THR A 272 56.49 6.71 -3.07
CA THR A 272 56.95 5.62 -2.21
C THR A 272 56.48 4.27 -2.74
N ILE A 273 57.42 3.36 -2.93
CA ILE A 273 57.22 1.99 -3.39
C ILE A 273 57.36 1.06 -2.17
N ILE A 274 56.39 0.19 -1.92
CA ILE A 274 56.57 -1.01 -1.08
C ILE A 274 55.97 -2.21 -1.81
N GLN A 275 56.67 -3.35 -1.74
CA GLN A 275 56.36 -4.58 -2.48
C GLN A 275 55.46 -5.53 -1.68
N SER A 276 54.81 -6.45 -2.40
CA SER A 276 53.98 -7.52 -1.88
C SER A 276 54.73 -8.48 -0.94
N LYS A 277 53.99 -9.11 -0.01
CA LYS A 277 54.29 -10.48 0.43
C LYS A 277 53.00 -11.25 0.74
N SER A 278 52.88 -12.42 0.11
CA SER A 278 51.90 -13.45 0.44
C SER A 278 52.41 -14.30 1.62
N LEU A 279 51.49 -14.90 2.38
CA LEU A 279 51.67 -16.23 3.00
C LEU A 279 50.31 -16.78 3.50
N ASP A 280 49.81 -17.79 2.79
CA ASP A 280 48.94 -18.87 3.30
C ASP A 280 49.82 -19.88 4.12
N PRO A 281 49.30 -20.87 4.90
CA PRO A 281 48.22 -21.77 4.47
C PRO A 281 47.32 -22.51 5.53
N GLU A 282 46.44 -23.34 4.97
CA GLU A 282 45.96 -24.66 5.43
C GLU A 282 44.86 -24.82 6.51
N ILE A 283 43.65 -25.09 5.99
CA ILE A 283 42.86 -26.34 6.15
C ILE A 283 42.66 -26.93 7.56
N LYS A 284 41.39 -27.07 7.95
CA LYS A 284 40.90 -28.32 8.56
C LYS A 284 39.40 -28.55 8.37
N ASP A 285 39.05 -29.67 7.73
CA ASP A 285 37.68 -30.18 7.66
C ASP A 285 37.16 -30.67 9.02
N THR A 286 35.85 -30.58 9.23
CA THR A 286 35.08 -31.52 10.05
C THR A 286 33.67 -31.66 9.47
N LYS A 287 33.13 -32.87 9.51
CA LYS A 287 31.90 -33.31 8.80
C LYS A 287 30.90 -33.88 9.82
N SER A 288 29.67 -34.12 9.35
CA SER A 288 28.54 -34.77 10.05
C SER A 288 27.80 -33.91 11.10
N SER A 289 26.50 -34.10 11.32
CA SER A 289 25.57 -35.09 10.71
C SER A 289 24.11 -34.59 10.71
N ASP A 290 23.29 -35.18 9.82
CA ASP A 290 21.83 -35.14 9.88
C ASP A 290 21.25 -35.69 11.20
N SER A 291 20.06 -35.22 11.55
CA SER A 291 19.07 -35.93 12.38
C SER A 291 17.66 -35.42 12.05
N SER A 292 16.91 -36.17 11.26
CA SER A 292 15.48 -35.93 10.99
C SER A 292 14.60 -36.66 11.99
N VAL A 293 13.43 -36.09 12.32
CA VAL A 293 12.41 -36.71 13.19
C VAL A 293 11.00 -36.47 12.64
N THR A 294 10.48 -37.45 11.92
CA THR A 294 9.05 -37.81 11.89
C THR A 294 8.75 -38.70 13.12
N ASP A 295 7.51 -38.97 13.55
CA ASP A 295 6.19 -38.64 13.03
C ASP A 295 5.16 -38.62 14.19
N SER A 296 3.92 -38.21 13.92
CA SER A 296 2.67 -38.83 14.45
C SER A 296 1.45 -37.93 14.26
N SER A 297 0.40 -38.49 13.66
CA SER A 297 -0.91 -37.86 13.50
C SER A 297 -1.90 -38.31 14.59
N ASP A 298 -2.90 -37.47 14.84
CA ASP A 298 -4.18 -37.90 15.40
C ASP A 298 -5.32 -37.11 14.74
N SER A 299 -6.54 -37.66 14.72
CA SER A 299 -7.48 -37.45 13.62
C SER A 299 -8.81 -36.78 14.00
N LYS A 300 -9.10 -35.63 13.35
CA LYS A 300 -10.46 -35.09 13.22
C LYS A 300 -10.57 -34.19 11.98
N SER A 301 -11.73 -34.26 11.31
CA SER A 301 -11.90 -33.67 9.98
C SER A 301 -12.15 -32.15 10.00
N LYS A 302 -11.15 -31.39 9.54
CA LYS A 302 -11.30 -30.30 8.56
C LYS A 302 -9.92 -30.02 7.95
N VAL A 303 -9.88 -29.57 6.69
CA VAL A 303 -8.61 -29.13 6.07
C VAL A 303 -8.28 -27.73 6.58
N THR A 304 -7.56 -27.65 7.70
CA THR A 304 -6.84 -26.43 8.09
C THR A 304 -5.60 -26.27 7.22
N SER A 305 -5.27 -25.04 6.84
CA SER A 305 -3.91 -24.74 6.39
C SER A 305 -2.95 -24.88 7.58
N VAL A 306 -1.83 -25.57 7.39
CA VAL A 306 -0.82 -25.75 8.45
C VAL A 306 -0.14 -24.41 8.77
N CYS A 307 0.09 -23.55 7.77
CA CYS A 307 0.41 -22.15 8.01
C CYS A 307 -0.74 -21.39 8.70
N GLY A 308 -1.99 -21.55 8.25
CA GLY A 308 -3.16 -20.91 8.86
C GLY A 308 -3.26 -21.18 10.35
N ASP A 309 -3.19 -22.44 10.79
CA ASP A 309 -3.18 -22.80 12.21
C ASP A 309 -1.98 -22.19 12.97
N ARG A 310 -0.81 -22.06 12.33
CA ARG A 310 0.39 -21.42 12.90
C ARG A 310 0.14 -19.93 13.13
N CYS A 311 -0.43 -19.24 12.13
CA CYS A 311 -0.78 -17.83 12.22
C CYS A 311 -1.93 -17.54 13.20
N TYR A 312 -2.94 -18.40 13.25
CA TYR A 312 -4.02 -18.32 14.24
C TYR A 312 -3.46 -18.41 15.66
N LYS A 313 -2.66 -19.44 15.95
CA LYS A 313 -1.99 -19.62 17.25
C LYS A 313 -1.07 -18.43 17.57
N LYS A 314 -0.36 -17.87 16.58
CA LYS A 314 0.45 -16.67 16.79
C LYS A 314 -0.41 -15.46 17.18
N LYS A 315 -1.52 -15.19 16.48
CA LYS A 315 -2.38 -14.03 16.78
C LYS A 315 -3.20 -14.20 18.07
N LEU A 316 -3.46 -15.43 18.53
CA LEU A 316 -3.94 -15.66 19.90
C LEU A 316 -2.92 -15.23 20.98
N THR A 317 -1.61 -15.20 20.70
CA THR A 317 -0.62 -14.63 21.66
C THR A 317 -0.64 -13.10 21.71
N GLU A 318 -1.22 -12.45 20.70
CA GLU A 318 -1.37 -10.99 20.55
C GLU A 318 -2.82 -10.54 20.85
N LEU A 319 -3.63 -11.43 21.42
CA LEU A 319 -5.08 -11.26 21.56
C LEU A 319 -5.49 -10.01 22.35
N LYS A 320 -4.73 -9.63 23.37
CA LYS A 320 -5.05 -8.45 24.20
C LYS A 320 -5.00 -7.14 23.42
N ASP A 321 -4.17 -7.08 22.38
CA ASP A 321 -3.98 -5.90 21.54
C ASP A 321 -4.90 -5.96 20.31
N LEU A 322 -5.17 -7.17 19.80
CA LEU A 322 -5.97 -7.40 18.59
C LEU A 322 -7.47 -7.55 18.82
N ALA A 323 -7.92 -8.02 19.98
CA ALA A 323 -9.33 -8.13 20.35
C ALA A 323 -9.51 -8.14 21.89
N PRO A 324 -9.26 -7.01 22.59
CA PRO A 324 -9.24 -6.92 24.06
C PRO A 324 -10.53 -7.35 24.77
N SER A 325 -11.67 -7.35 24.06
CA SER A 325 -12.99 -7.79 24.56
C SER A 325 -13.24 -9.29 24.40
N CYS A 326 -12.33 -10.05 23.79
CA CYS A 326 -12.53 -11.45 23.41
C CYS A 326 -11.54 -12.38 24.13
N SER A 327 -12.03 -13.55 24.54
CA SER A 327 -11.20 -14.66 25.04
C SER A 327 -10.77 -15.58 23.89
N ALA A 328 -9.68 -16.33 24.07
CA ALA A 328 -9.04 -17.12 23.00
C ALA A 328 -9.90 -18.28 22.46
N ASP A 329 -10.92 -18.67 23.22
CA ASP A 329 -11.95 -19.66 22.92
C ASP A 329 -13.21 -19.06 22.27
N GLN A 330 -13.42 -17.73 22.37
CA GLN A 330 -14.60 -17.04 21.85
C GLN A 330 -14.45 -16.71 20.36
N PHE A 331 -14.39 -17.75 19.50
CA PHE A 331 -14.15 -17.63 18.06
C PHE A 331 -15.04 -16.55 17.38
N ASP A 332 -16.33 -16.53 17.69
CA ASP A 332 -17.30 -15.58 17.12
C ASP A 332 -17.04 -14.13 17.51
N CYS A 333 -16.37 -13.89 18.64
CA CYS A 333 -15.90 -12.58 19.08
C CYS A 333 -14.63 -12.17 18.31
N LEU A 334 -13.68 -13.10 18.14
CA LEU A 334 -12.46 -12.89 17.37
C LEU A 334 -12.76 -12.52 15.91
N CYS A 335 -13.74 -13.18 15.30
CA CYS A 335 -14.26 -12.87 13.97
C CYS A 335 -14.94 -11.50 13.84
N LYS A 336 -15.39 -10.90 14.95
CA LYS A 336 -15.97 -9.54 14.98
C LYS A 336 -14.90 -8.48 15.24
N SER A 337 -13.66 -8.85 15.58
CA SER A 337 -12.54 -7.92 15.56
C SER A 337 -11.88 -7.89 14.18
N GLN A 338 -12.15 -6.81 13.43
CA GLN A 338 -11.49 -6.54 12.16
C GLN A 338 -9.95 -6.48 12.30
N ALA A 339 -9.44 -6.02 13.46
CA ALA A 339 -8.00 -6.00 13.75
C ALA A 339 -7.40 -7.40 13.91
N PHE A 340 -8.08 -8.33 14.57
CA PHE A 340 -7.64 -9.72 14.69
C PHE A 340 -7.64 -10.43 13.32
N VAL A 341 -8.70 -10.25 12.53
CA VAL A 341 -8.82 -10.86 11.19
C VAL A 341 -7.76 -10.30 10.23
N LYS A 342 -7.56 -8.97 10.17
CA LYS A 342 -6.50 -8.35 9.34
C LYS A 342 -5.09 -8.76 9.79
N ALA A 343 -4.84 -8.87 11.09
CA ALA A 343 -3.55 -9.35 11.61
C ALA A 343 -3.28 -10.83 11.29
N TYR A 344 -4.31 -11.68 11.29
CA TYR A 344 -4.22 -13.05 10.81
C TYR A 344 -3.93 -13.10 9.30
N GLN A 345 -4.65 -12.31 8.49
CA GLN A 345 -4.48 -12.23 7.04
C GLN A 345 -3.05 -11.80 6.67
N SER A 346 -2.50 -10.75 7.32
CA SER A 346 -1.10 -10.35 7.13
C SER A 346 -0.15 -11.51 7.43
N CYS A 347 -0.30 -12.17 8.58
CA CYS A 347 0.53 -13.31 8.94
C CYS A 347 0.52 -14.41 7.86
N CYS A 348 -0.62 -14.71 7.26
CA CYS A 348 -0.73 -15.70 6.19
C CYS A 348 -0.08 -15.23 4.86
N ASN A 349 -0.12 -13.93 4.55
CA ASN A 349 0.58 -13.34 3.41
C ASN A 349 2.10 -13.28 3.63
N ASP A 350 2.53 -13.07 4.88
CA ASP A 350 3.93 -12.95 5.28
C ASP A 350 4.62 -14.32 5.38
N HIS A 351 3.93 -15.34 5.91
CA HIS A 351 4.54 -16.60 6.37
C HIS A 351 4.03 -17.91 5.74
N CYS A 352 3.01 -17.92 4.87
CA CYS A 352 2.61 -19.16 4.17
C CYS A 352 3.41 -19.37 2.88
N GLU A 353 3.57 -20.63 2.49
CA GLU A 353 4.42 -21.02 1.36
C GLU A 353 3.64 -21.06 0.04
N GLY A 354 3.59 -19.89 -0.61
CA GLY A 354 3.04 -19.72 -1.95
C GLY A 354 1.53 -19.42 -1.96
N VAL A 355 1.09 -18.85 -3.10
CA VAL A 355 -0.24 -18.24 -3.26
C VAL A 355 -1.37 -19.19 -2.85
N GLN A 356 -1.28 -20.48 -3.17
CA GLN A 356 -2.32 -21.45 -2.86
C GLN A 356 -2.42 -21.78 -1.35
N GLU A 357 -1.31 -21.84 -0.60
CA GLU A 357 -1.40 -22.03 0.86
C GLU A 357 -1.90 -20.75 1.53
N THR A 358 -1.36 -19.58 1.16
CA THR A 358 -1.83 -18.27 1.63
C THR A 358 -3.34 -18.11 1.41
N GLN A 359 -3.83 -18.30 0.19
CA GLN A 359 -5.24 -18.14 -0.15
C GLN A 359 -6.12 -19.16 0.57
N THR A 360 -5.65 -20.40 0.76
CA THR A 360 -6.35 -21.42 1.56
C THR A 360 -6.46 -21.01 3.03
N ALA A 361 -5.37 -20.51 3.63
CA ALA A 361 -5.33 -20.05 5.01
C ALA A 361 -6.24 -18.84 5.25
N VAL A 362 -6.20 -17.86 4.34
CA VAL A 362 -7.04 -16.66 4.38
C VAL A 362 -8.51 -17.03 4.19
N ASN A 363 -8.86 -17.81 3.17
CA ASN A 363 -10.25 -18.22 2.94
C ASN A 363 -10.82 -19.04 4.12
N ASP A 364 -10.02 -19.85 4.82
CA ASP A 364 -10.49 -20.63 5.97
C ASP A 364 -10.95 -19.74 7.14
N ILE A 365 -10.27 -18.62 7.45
CA ILE A 365 -10.75 -17.72 8.51
C ILE A 365 -12.06 -17.02 8.11
N TYR A 366 -12.15 -16.48 6.89
CA TYR A 366 -13.34 -15.78 6.43
C TYR A 366 -14.57 -16.70 6.36
N ASN A 367 -14.42 -17.92 5.82
CA ASN A 367 -15.50 -18.92 5.77
C ASN A 367 -15.98 -19.32 7.18
N ARG A 368 -15.08 -19.42 8.16
CA ARG A 368 -15.47 -19.67 9.56
C ARG A 368 -16.18 -18.48 10.18
N CYS A 369 -15.72 -17.25 9.93
CA CYS A 369 -16.36 -16.04 10.44
C CYS A 369 -17.77 -15.82 9.85
N ALA A 370 -17.97 -16.11 8.57
CA ALA A 370 -19.30 -16.14 7.96
C ALA A 370 -20.22 -17.21 8.62
N SER A 371 -19.68 -18.40 8.92
CA SER A 371 -20.40 -19.49 9.60
C SER A 371 -20.78 -19.17 11.06
N ALA A 372 -19.94 -18.41 11.77
CA ALA A 372 -20.22 -17.93 13.12
C ALA A 372 -21.40 -16.94 13.14
N ASN A 373 -21.41 -15.99 12.19
CA ASN A 373 -22.44 -14.96 12.13
C ASN A 373 -23.83 -15.52 11.80
N SER A 374 -23.94 -16.53 10.93
CA SER A 374 -25.23 -17.14 10.56
C SER A 374 -25.86 -17.96 11.70
N THR A 375 -25.05 -18.51 12.60
CA THR A 375 -25.54 -19.32 13.75
C THR A 375 -26.18 -18.45 14.84
N SER A 376 -25.91 -17.13 14.85
CA SER A 376 -26.41 -16.18 15.86
C SER A 376 -27.92 -15.82 15.73
N ALA A 377 -28.63 -16.33 14.71
CA ALA A 377 -29.95 -15.83 14.30
C ALA A 377 -31.15 -16.74 14.62
N SER A 378 -30.96 -17.89 15.27
CA SER A 378 -31.97 -18.96 15.33
C SER A 378 -32.71 -19.13 16.67
N ASP A 379 -32.10 -18.76 17.81
CA ASP A 379 -32.67 -18.98 19.15
C ASP A 379 -33.28 -17.69 19.73
N GLY A 380 -34.61 -17.54 19.65
CA GLY A 380 -35.26 -16.29 20.08
C GLY A 380 -36.79 -16.26 20.16
N GLN A 381 -37.49 -17.38 20.42
CA GLN A 381 -38.96 -17.38 20.39
C GLN A 381 -39.68 -18.22 21.46
N SER A 382 -39.96 -17.64 22.64
CA SER A 382 -41.20 -17.89 23.40
C SER A 382 -41.39 -16.95 24.61
N LYS A 383 -42.57 -16.31 24.67
CA LYS A 383 -43.49 -16.01 25.81
C LYS A 383 -42.92 -15.65 27.21
N SER A 384 -43.45 -14.70 27.98
CA SER A 384 -44.43 -13.59 27.79
C SER A 384 -44.32 -12.67 29.06
N ASP A 385 -45.17 -11.72 29.48
CA ASP A 385 -46.57 -11.37 29.16
C ASP A 385 -46.92 -9.89 29.49
N SER A 386 -48.19 -9.59 29.80
CA SER A 386 -48.83 -8.26 29.70
C SER A 386 -49.18 -7.60 31.03
N GLN A 387 -49.06 -6.26 31.13
CA GLN A 387 -49.83 -5.24 31.92
C GLN A 387 -48.96 -3.99 32.19
N SER A 388 -49.45 -2.74 32.29
CA SER A 388 -50.76 -2.13 32.00
C SER A 388 -50.60 -0.61 31.73
N SER A 389 -51.71 0.12 31.53
CA SER A 389 -51.81 1.57 31.25
C SER A 389 -51.19 2.48 32.34
N THR A 390 -50.91 3.78 32.13
CA THR A 390 -51.96 4.83 32.01
C THR A 390 -51.44 6.20 31.50
N THR A 391 -52.33 6.88 30.77
CA THR A 391 -52.31 8.25 30.21
C THR A 391 -51.90 9.39 31.16
N GLN A 392 -51.16 10.40 30.67
CA GLN A 392 -51.52 11.83 30.85
C GLN A 392 -50.77 12.84 29.94
N SER A 393 -51.50 13.91 29.60
CA SER A 393 -51.19 15.14 28.84
C SER A 393 -52.33 16.14 29.18
N PRO A 394 -52.31 17.47 28.89
CA PRO A 394 -51.61 18.17 27.82
C PRO A 394 -51.04 19.56 28.23
N GLU A 395 -51.25 20.60 27.39
CA GLU A 395 -50.86 22.03 27.50
C GLU A 395 -49.39 22.32 27.09
N ALA A 396 -49.06 22.83 25.90
CA ALA A 396 -49.69 23.71 24.90
C ALA A 396 -49.67 25.21 25.25
N ASN A 397 -48.99 26.01 24.41
CA ASN A 397 -49.27 27.44 24.22
C ASN A 397 -48.79 27.91 22.84
N SER A 398 -49.36 28.98 22.29
CA SER A 398 -49.08 29.44 20.92
C SER A 398 -49.20 30.96 20.71
N THR A 399 -48.44 31.48 19.74
CA THR A 399 -48.62 32.76 18.98
C THR A 399 -47.50 32.78 17.92
N ASP A 400 -47.65 32.95 16.61
CA ASP A 400 -48.67 33.49 15.66
C ASP A 400 -48.37 34.91 15.11
N LEU A 401 -48.85 35.16 13.88
CA LEU A 401 -48.97 36.43 13.12
C LEU A 401 -47.74 37.07 12.44
N SER A 402 -47.57 36.81 11.13
CA SER A 402 -47.85 37.78 10.02
C SER A 402 -47.10 37.44 8.71
N LYS A 403 -47.74 37.05 7.59
CA LYS A 403 -48.65 37.75 6.64
C LYS A 403 -48.02 38.76 5.65
N LYS A 404 -47.65 38.28 4.44
CA LYS A 404 -47.97 38.82 3.08
C LYS A 404 -47.35 37.86 2.04
N SER A 405 -48.00 37.31 1.00
CA SER A 405 -49.16 37.67 0.16
C SER A 405 -48.86 38.54 -1.06
N SER A 406 -48.62 37.88 -2.20
CA SER A 406 -48.91 38.34 -3.57
C SER A 406 -49.09 37.09 -4.48
N LYS A 407 -49.65 37.24 -5.69
CA LYS A 407 -50.44 36.18 -6.35
C LYS A 407 -50.05 35.90 -7.81
N ALA A 408 -49.84 34.60 -8.07
CA ALA A 408 -49.85 33.83 -9.32
C ALA A 408 -49.92 34.54 -10.71
N LYS A 409 -49.15 33.97 -11.65
CA LYS A 409 -49.65 33.68 -13.00
C LYS A 409 -48.94 32.47 -13.62
N ASP A 410 -49.71 31.47 -14.04
CA ASP A 410 -49.21 30.30 -14.77
C ASP A 410 -48.79 30.63 -16.21
N SER A 411 -47.87 29.83 -16.75
CA SER A 411 -47.74 29.58 -18.19
C SER A 411 -47.10 28.21 -18.40
N LYS A 412 -47.83 27.30 -19.07
CA LYS A 412 -47.33 25.95 -19.33
C LYS A 412 -46.15 25.99 -20.31
N SER A 413 -45.08 25.27 -19.98
CA SER A 413 -44.15 24.74 -20.97
C SER A 413 -43.92 23.25 -20.64
N SER A 414 -44.02 22.39 -21.65
CA SER A 414 -43.86 20.94 -21.51
C SER A 414 -42.49 20.53 -22.03
N GLY A 415 -41.54 20.34 -21.12
CA GLY A 415 -40.22 19.81 -21.39
C GLY A 415 -39.68 19.06 -20.18
N ASN A 416 -38.84 18.05 -20.40
CA ASN A 416 -38.27 17.22 -19.35
C ASN A 416 -37.30 18.04 -18.47
N GLY A 417 -37.82 18.63 -17.39
CA GLY A 417 -37.01 19.27 -16.36
C GLY A 417 -36.12 18.24 -15.67
N SER A 418 -34.82 18.53 -15.59
CA SER A 418 -33.84 17.74 -14.86
C SER A 418 -34.14 17.77 -13.35
N LYS A 419 -34.94 16.82 -12.88
CA LYS A 419 -35.14 16.59 -11.45
C LYS A 419 -33.80 16.13 -10.85
N LEU A 420 -33.16 17.03 -10.11
CA LEU A 420 -31.95 16.73 -9.34
C LEU A 420 -32.27 15.73 -8.21
N PRO A 421 -31.28 14.95 -7.73
CA PRO A 421 -31.44 14.07 -6.57
C PRO A 421 -31.99 14.86 -5.38
N SER A 422 -33.00 14.29 -4.72
CA SER A 422 -33.88 15.00 -3.78
C SER A 422 -33.86 14.42 -2.37
N ALA A 423 -33.46 13.16 -2.20
CA ALA A 423 -33.19 12.56 -0.90
C ALA A 423 -32.10 13.32 -0.10
N CYS A 424 -32.16 13.22 1.23
CA CYS A 424 -31.21 13.84 2.16
C CYS A 424 -30.99 15.34 1.87
N ASN A 425 -32.08 16.03 1.49
CA ASN A 425 -32.14 17.45 1.14
C ASN A 425 -31.14 17.91 0.06
N GLY A 426 -30.67 16.97 -0.78
CA GLY A 426 -29.63 17.20 -1.77
C GLY A 426 -28.27 17.62 -1.18
N VAL A 427 -27.99 17.30 0.09
CA VAL A 427 -26.73 17.64 0.77
C VAL A 427 -25.55 17.03 0.03
N CYS A 428 -25.60 15.73 -0.29
CA CYS A 428 -24.51 15.04 -0.99
C CYS A 428 -24.34 15.50 -2.44
N TYR A 429 -25.42 15.87 -3.13
CA TYR A 429 -25.31 16.50 -4.45
C TYR A 429 -24.50 17.80 -4.38
N LYS A 430 -24.80 18.67 -3.42
CA LYS A 430 -24.11 19.95 -3.22
C LYS A 430 -22.65 19.75 -2.78
N ALA A 431 -22.38 18.81 -1.87
CA ALA A 431 -21.03 18.50 -1.42
C ALA A 431 -20.14 18.01 -2.59
N LYS A 432 -20.62 17.00 -3.31
CA LYS A 432 -19.88 16.34 -4.40
C LYS A 432 -19.92 17.10 -5.74
N THR A 433 -20.50 18.30 -5.77
CA THR A 433 -20.42 19.24 -6.92
C THR A 433 -19.72 20.55 -6.58
N THR A 434 -19.04 20.65 -5.43
CA THR A 434 -18.08 21.74 -5.19
C THR A 434 -16.94 21.69 -6.22
N SER A 435 -16.35 22.84 -6.57
CA SER A 435 -15.32 22.91 -7.63
C SER A 435 -14.06 22.09 -7.33
N SER A 436 -13.76 21.80 -6.06
CA SER A 436 -12.66 20.95 -5.63
C SER A 436 -13.01 19.47 -5.75
N GLU A 437 -14.14 19.03 -5.19
CA GLU A 437 -14.62 17.65 -5.30
C GLU A 437 -14.83 17.26 -6.76
N LEU A 438 -15.44 18.14 -7.56
CA LEU A 438 -15.72 17.87 -8.97
C LEU A 438 -14.43 17.71 -9.80
N HIS A 439 -13.39 18.51 -9.52
CA HIS A 439 -12.08 18.34 -10.19
C HIS A 439 -11.40 17.01 -9.82
N HIS A 440 -11.66 16.44 -8.64
CA HIS A 440 -11.12 15.15 -8.26
C HIS A 440 -11.96 13.96 -8.77
N LEU A 441 -13.29 14.09 -8.71
CA LEU A 441 -14.24 13.01 -8.98
C LEU A 441 -14.67 12.93 -10.44
N ALA A 442 -14.76 14.05 -11.16
CA ALA A 442 -15.24 14.12 -12.55
C ALA A 442 -14.68 15.35 -13.29
N PRO A 443 -13.35 15.46 -13.51
CA PRO A 443 -12.67 16.69 -13.95
C PRO A 443 -13.12 17.28 -15.30
N SER A 444 -13.75 16.48 -16.17
CA SER A 444 -14.30 16.91 -17.46
C SER A 444 -15.76 17.37 -17.39
N CYS A 445 -16.45 17.12 -16.27
CA CYS A 445 -17.88 17.38 -16.12
C CYS A 445 -18.17 18.73 -15.49
N LYS A 446 -19.40 19.22 -15.70
CA LYS A 446 -19.94 20.41 -15.02
C LYS A 446 -20.93 20.00 -13.94
N VAL A 447 -21.18 20.90 -12.99
CA VAL A 447 -22.15 20.73 -11.89
C VAL A 447 -23.57 20.43 -12.40
N ASP A 448 -23.94 21.00 -13.55
CA ASP A 448 -25.24 20.86 -14.21
C ASP A 448 -25.29 19.73 -15.25
N ASP A 449 -24.14 19.16 -15.64
CA ASP A 449 -24.03 18.10 -16.63
C ASP A 449 -24.17 16.71 -15.99
N LEU A 450 -25.40 16.40 -15.60
CA LEU A 450 -25.73 15.12 -14.95
C LEU A 450 -25.49 13.91 -15.88
N ASP A 451 -25.50 14.11 -17.20
CA ASP A 451 -25.18 13.06 -18.19
C ASP A 451 -23.68 12.71 -18.18
N CYS A 452 -22.81 13.68 -17.89
CA CYS A 452 -21.38 13.48 -17.64
C CYS A 452 -21.12 12.95 -16.23
N LEU A 453 -21.76 13.50 -15.19
CA LEU A 453 -21.59 13.04 -13.79
C LEU A 453 -21.93 11.54 -13.65
N CYS A 454 -23.03 11.09 -14.25
CA CYS A 454 -23.43 9.68 -14.27
C CYS A 454 -22.48 8.75 -15.06
N ARG A 455 -21.53 9.29 -15.83
CA ARG A 455 -20.45 8.50 -16.46
C ARG A 455 -19.21 8.38 -15.57
N SER A 456 -19.06 9.22 -14.54
CA SER A 456 -18.00 9.05 -13.55
C SER A 456 -18.43 8.13 -12.41
N HIS A 457 -17.95 6.88 -12.48
CA HIS A 457 -18.07 5.91 -11.40
C HIS A 457 -17.58 6.48 -10.05
N LYS A 458 -16.45 7.22 -10.07
CA LYS A 458 -15.91 7.89 -8.87
C LYS A 458 -16.90 8.88 -8.26
N TRP A 459 -17.62 9.64 -9.08
CA TRP A 459 -18.61 10.61 -8.59
C TRP A 459 -19.84 9.91 -8.00
N VAL A 460 -20.37 8.88 -8.67
CA VAL A 460 -21.54 8.12 -8.21
C VAL A 460 -21.25 7.41 -6.87
N CYS A 461 -20.12 6.70 -6.75
CA CYS A 461 -19.74 6.06 -5.48
C CYS A 461 -19.48 7.08 -4.36
N SER A 462 -18.87 8.22 -4.66
CA SER A 462 -18.62 9.30 -3.69
C SER A 462 -19.92 9.99 -3.24
N TYR A 463 -20.96 10.00 -4.08
CA TYR A 463 -22.32 10.40 -3.70
C TYR A 463 -22.96 9.37 -2.76
N ALA A 464 -22.90 8.07 -3.09
CA ALA A 464 -23.48 7.01 -2.27
C ALA A 464 -22.84 6.93 -0.88
N ALA A 465 -21.50 6.94 -0.79
CA ALA A 465 -20.77 6.99 0.48
C ALA A 465 -21.20 8.20 1.33
N CYS A 466 -21.27 9.39 0.73
CA CYS A 466 -21.78 10.58 1.40
C CYS A 466 -23.20 10.39 1.94
N ALA A 467 -24.07 9.68 1.23
CA ALA A 467 -25.44 9.43 1.69
C ALA A 467 -25.45 8.62 2.99
N HIS A 468 -24.69 7.52 3.08
CA HIS A 468 -24.57 6.75 4.32
C HIS A 468 -24.00 7.58 5.49
N ASP A 469 -23.09 8.52 5.22
CA ASP A 469 -22.52 9.42 6.24
C ASP A 469 -23.45 10.58 6.69
N ASN A 470 -24.32 11.09 5.80
CA ASN A 470 -25.01 12.39 5.98
C ASN A 470 -26.54 12.33 5.99
N CYS A 471 -27.15 11.18 5.67
CA CYS A 471 -28.61 11.04 5.69
C CYS A 471 -29.14 10.79 7.11
N PRO A 472 -30.32 11.35 7.50
CA PRO A 472 -30.90 11.17 8.84
C PRO A 472 -31.19 9.73 9.30
N SER A 473 -31.17 8.75 8.38
CA SER A 473 -31.31 7.32 8.67
C SER A 473 -30.75 6.49 7.53
N ALA A 474 -30.36 5.24 7.80
CA ALA A 474 -29.92 4.28 6.78
C ALA A 474 -30.96 4.16 5.64
N GLN A 475 -32.24 3.99 5.97
CA GLN A 475 -33.33 3.92 4.98
C GLN A 475 -33.41 5.16 4.07
N GLU A 476 -32.99 6.34 4.53
CA GLU A 476 -32.90 7.54 3.67
C GLU A 476 -31.61 7.57 2.83
N ALA A 477 -30.51 7.02 3.34
CA ALA A 477 -29.28 6.79 2.57
C ALA A 477 -29.50 5.78 1.44
N ASP A 478 -30.04 4.60 1.74
CA ASP A 478 -30.34 3.54 0.77
C ASP A 478 -31.24 4.09 -0.36
N LYS A 479 -32.24 4.90 0.02
CA LYS A 479 -33.14 5.58 -0.91
C LYS A 479 -32.45 6.68 -1.74
N ALA A 480 -31.44 7.36 -1.19
CA ALA A 480 -30.65 8.34 -1.93
C ALA A 480 -29.72 7.68 -2.95
N THR A 481 -29.14 6.54 -2.57
CA THR A 481 -28.32 5.66 -3.42
C THR A 481 -29.18 5.06 -4.55
N ASP A 482 -30.35 4.49 -4.23
CA ASP A 482 -31.32 4.03 -5.25
C ASP A 482 -31.83 5.19 -6.15
N GLU A 483 -32.04 6.40 -5.62
CA GLU A 483 -32.44 7.57 -6.43
C GLU A 483 -31.35 7.96 -7.44
N ILE A 484 -30.07 8.00 -7.05
CA ILE A 484 -28.99 8.37 -7.99
C ILE A 484 -28.73 7.27 -9.02
N TYR A 485 -28.76 5.99 -8.64
CA TYR A 485 -28.60 4.89 -9.59
C TYR A 485 -29.74 4.86 -10.61
N ALA A 486 -31.00 4.99 -10.19
CA ALA A 486 -32.15 5.03 -11.10
C ALA A 486 -32.12 6.24 -12.05
N ILE A 487 -31.67 7.41 -11.56
CA ILE A 487 -31.43 8.59 -12.41
C ILE A 487 -30.36 8.27 -13.45
N CYS A 488 -29.20 7.75 -13.04
CA CYS A 488 -28.08 7.48 -13.94
C CYS A 488 -28.36 6.36 -14.96
N GLU A 489 -29.06 5.29 -14.58
CA GLU A 489 -29.49 4.24 -15.52
C GLU A 489 -30.41 4.83 -16.60
N ALA A 490 -31.47 5.55 -16.22
CA ALA A 490 -32.39 6.18 -17.18
C ALA A 490 -31.69 7.17 -18.12
N ARG A 491 -30.74 7.96 -17.58
CA ARG A 491 -29.90 8.90 -18.33
C ARG A 491 -29.04 8.19 -19.38
N LEU A 492 -28.25 7.21 -18.96
CA LEU A 492 -27.35 6.47 -19.84
C LEU A 492 -28.13 5.66 -20.90
N SER A 493 -29.20 4.95 -20.51
CA SER A 493 -30.04 4.16 -21.42
C SER A 493 -30.77 5.01 -22.47
N SER A 494 -31.05 6.29 -22.19
CA SER A 494 -31.61 7.22 -23.19
C SER A 494 -30.59 7.73 -24.21
N THR A 495 -29.29 7.67 -23.89
CA THR A 495 -28.23 8.30 -24.68
C THR A 495 -27.69 7.35 -25.74
N ASN A 496 -28.46 7.15 -26.82
CA ASN A 496 -28.12 6.31 -27.99
C ASN A 496 -26.99 6.89 -28.89
N ARG A 497 -25.99 7.54 -28.30
CA ARG A 497 -24.72 7.95 -28.93
C ARG A 497 -23.56 7.70 -27.97
N LEU A 498 -22.68 6.79 -28.35
CA LEU A 498 -21.32 6.70 -27.84
C LEU A 498 -20.43 7.67 -28.64
N PRO A 499 -19.77 8.66 -28.01
CA PRO A 499 -18.56 9.26 -28.54
C PRO A 499 -17.36 8.37 -28.18
N THR A 500 -16.55 7.98 -29.17
CA THR A 500 -15.35 7.17 -28.95
C THR A 500 -14.11 8.04 -28.72
N THR A 501 -13.72 8.17 -27.46
CA THR A 501 -12.41 8.62 -26.97
C THR A 501 -12.14 7.79 -25.70
N ASP A 502 -11.01 7.10 -25.52
CA ASP A 502 -9.70 7.27 -26.16
C ASP A 502 -9.15 6.01 -26.89
N TYR A 503 -7.90 6.14 -27.34
CA TYR A 503 -7.22 5.35 -28.37
C TYR A 503 -6.66 4.00 -27.86
N ILE A 504 -6.99 2.90 -28.53
CA ILE A 504 -6.31 1.59 -28.41
C ILE A 504 -5.84 1.18 -29.82
N PRO A 505 -4.59 0.73 -30.02
CA PRO A 505 -4.08 0.36 -31.35
C PRO A 505 -4.82 -0.81 -32.01
N GLU A 506 -5.10 -0.68 -33.30
CA GLU A 506 -5.90 -1.62 -34.10
C GLU A 506 -5.08 -2.88 -34.48
N SER A 507 -4.90 -3.79 -33.52
CA SER A 507 -4.41 -5.15 -33.74
C SER A 507 -5.10 -6.12 -32.78
N LEU A 508 -5.23 -7.40 -33.17
CA LEU A 508 -6.04 -8.44 -32.51
C LEU A 508 -7.58 -8.28 -32.67
N ASN A 509 -8.05 -8.20 -33.93
CA ASN A 509 -9.47 -8.38 -34.28
C ASN A 509 -9.68 -9.56 -35.24
N PRO A 510 -9.95 -10.79 -34.74
CA PRO A 510 -10.42 -11.92 -35.54
C PRO A 510 -11.96 -11.97 -35.52
N SER A 511 -12.59 -11.50 -36.59
CA SER A 511 -14.06 -11.37 -36.65
C SER A 511 -14.79 -12.63 -37.13
N SER A 512 -16.06 -12.73 -36.74
CA SER A 512 -17.13 -13.58 -37.32
C SER A 512 -17.13 -15.10 -37.04
N ALA A 513 -18.05 -15.50 -36.15
CA ALA A 513 -18.81 -16.74 -36.24
C ALA A 513 -20.28 -16.44 -35.83
N THR A 514 -21.26 -17.13 -36.40
CA THR A 514 -22.68 -16.69 -36.34
C THR A 514 -23.61 -17.63 -35.56
N LYS A 515 -24.37 -17.01 -34.63
CA LYS A 515 -25.66 -17.47 -34.04
C LYS A 515 -25.67 -18.76 -33.23
N SER A 516 -26.16 -18.62 -31.99
CA SER A 516 -27.43 -19.26 -31.64
C SER A 516 -28.32 -18.28 -30.86
N LYS A 517 -29.55 -18.66 -30.49
CA LYS A 517 -30.37 -17.92 -29.53
C LYS A 517 -30.34 -18.68 -28.21
N SER A 518 -29.84 -18.04 -27.16
CA SER A 518 -30.08 -18.41 -25.76
C SER A 518 -30.57 -17.18 -25.01
N ASP A 519 -31.12 -17.35 -23.81
CA ASP A 519 -31.85 -16.29 -23.12
C ASP A 519 -30.95 -15.13 -22.68
N LYS A 520 -31.42 -13.91 -22.95
CA LYS A 520 -30.65 -12.69 -22.67
C LYS A 520 -30.55 -12.45 -21.18
N CYS A 521 -29.32 -12.35 -20.66
CA CYS A 521 -29.08 -11.68 -19.39
C CYS A 521 -29.61 -10.24 -19.50
N SER A 522 -30.63 -9.90 -18.70
CA SER A 522 -31.16 -8.54 -18.66
C SER A 522 -30.31 -7.67 -17.74
N GLN A 523 -30.24 -6.37 -18.04
CA GLN A 523 -29.48 -5.42 -17.22
C GLN A 523 -29.95 -5.42 -15.75
N THR A 524 -31.23 -5.71 -15.52
CA THR A 524 -31.84 -5.96 -14.20
C THR A 524 -31.15 -7.06 -13.39
N TYR A 525 -30.65 -8.14 -14.01
CA TYR A 525 -29.91 -9.18 -13.30
C TYR A 525 -28.53 -8.70 -12.85
N VAL A 526 -27.85 -7.87 -13.65
CA VAL A 526 -26.56 -7.27 -13.28
C VAL A 526 -26.75 -6.31 -12.10
N CYS A 527 -27.76 -5.45 -12.15
CA CYS A 527 -28.07 -4.52 -11.05
C CYS A 527 -28.55 -5.24 -9.78
N ALA A 528 -29.35 -6.31 -9.90
CA ALA A 528 -29.77 -7.11 -8.75
C ALA A 528 -28.59 -7.88 -8.11
N TRP A 529 -27.61 -8.30 -8.91
CA TRP A 529 -26.39 -8.93 -8.38
C TRP A 529 -25.42 -7.91 -7.76
N ALA A 530 -25.32 -6.70 -8.33
CA ALA A 530 -24.59 -5.59 -7.71
C ALA A 530 -25.15 -5.25 -6.32
N LYS A 531 -26.48 -5.16 -6.17
CA LYS A 531 -27.11 -4.95 -4.87
C LYS A 531 -26.87 -6.11 -3.89
N CYS A 532 -26.81 -7.35 -4.37
CA CYS A 532 -26.39 -8.50 -3.57
C CYS A 532 -24.92 -8.41 -3.11
N ALA A 533 -24.03 -7.84 -3.93
CA ALA A 533 -22.64 -7.59 -3.55
C ALA A 533 -22.51 -6.45 -2.52
N GLU A 534 -23.31 -5.38 -2.65
CA GLU A 534 -23.39 -4.32 -1.64
C GLU A 534 -23.97 -4.87 -0.31
N ASP A 535 -25.08 -5.60 -0.34
CA ASP A 535 -25.76 -6.18 0.84
C ASP A 535 -24.96 -7.31 1.55
N GLN A 536 -23.84 -7.78 1.00
CA GLN A 536 -23.02 -8.87 1.55
C GLN A 536 -21.52 -8.54 1.75
N CYS A 537 -20.94 -7.59 0.99
CA CYS A 537 -19.49 -7.42 0.87
C CYS A 537 -19.00 -5.97 1.10
N PHE A 538 -19.36 -5.37 2.23
CA PHE A 538 -18.71 -4.13 2.70
C PHE A 538 -17.24 -4.39 3.10
N ASP A 539 -16.30 -4.08 2.19
CA ASP A 539 -15.01 -3.40 2.42
C ASP A 539 -14.05 -3.51 1.21
N GLU A 540 -14.21 -4.49 0.31
CA GLU A 540 -13.22 -4.80 -0.74
C GLU A 540 -13.61 -4.32 -2.16
N VAL A 541 -13.02 -3.19 -2.59
CA VAL A 541 -13.13 -2.66 -3.97
C VAL A 541 -12.58 -3.65 -5.01
N ASP A 542 -11.52 -4.40 -4.69
CA ASP A 542 -10.97 -5.41 -5.61
C ASP A 542 -11.85 -6.66 -5.71
N ALA A 543 -12.65 -7.02 -4.69
CA ALA A 543 -13.63 -8.11 -4.81
C ALA A 543 -14.74 -7.75 -5.80
N ILE A 544 -15.23 -6.50 -5.74
CA ILE A 544 -16.20 -5.94 -6.70
C ILE A 544 -15.59 -5.95 -8.12
N ARG A 545 -14.33 -5.54 -8.27
CA ARG A 545 -13.63 -5.53 -9.56
C ARG A 545 -13.42 -6.93 -10.13
N LEU A 546 -12.94 -7.88 -9.32
CA LEU A 546 -12.65 -9.25 -9.76
C LEU A 546 -13.93 -10.00 -10.13
N ALA A 547 -15.04 -9.76 -9.42
CA ALA A 547 -16.36 -10.28 -9.79
C ALA A 547 -16.85 -9.66 -11.11
N SER A 548 -16.70 -8.35 -11.30
CA SER A 548 -17.06 -7.66 -12.55
C SER A 548 -16.26 -8.21 -13.74
N ASP A 549 -14.94 -8.38 -13.59
CA ASP A 549 -14.06 -8.91 -14.63
C ASP A 549 -14.44 -10.37 -14.99
N GLN A 550 -14.74 -11.23 -14.00
CA GLN A 550 -15.23 -12.60 -14.24
C GLN A 550 -16.61 -12.65 -14.91
N ILE A 551 -17.53 -11.74 -14.54
CA ILE A 551 -18.85 -11.65 -15.18
C ILE A 551 -18.72 -11.15 -16.62
N TYR A 552 -17.86 -10.17 -16.88
CA TYR A 552 -17.55 -9.71 -18.24
C TYR A 552 -16.95 -10.85 -19.09
N GLU A 553 -16.06 -11.65 -18.50
CA GLU A 553 -15.47 -12.81 -19.17
C GLU A 553 -16.51 -13.92 -19.46
N GLN A 554 -17.48 -14.16 -18.57
CA GLN A 554 -18.56 -15.11 -18.83
C GLN A 554 -19.62 -14.57 -19.82
N CYS A 555 -19.97 -13.29 -19.75
CA CYS A 555 -20.91 -12.65 -20.67
C CYS A 555 -20.35 -12.45 -22.09
N SER A 556 -19.02 -12.43 -22.25
CA SER A 556 -18.35 -12.44 -23.56
C SER A 556 -18.13 -13.85 -24.14
N LYS A 557 -18.46 -14.90 -23.37
CA LYS A 557 -18.42 -16.31 -23.78
C LYS A 557 -19.80 -16.87 -24.20
N GLN A 558 -20.83 -16.02 -24.29
CA GLN A 558 -22.22 -16.38 -24.66
C GLN A 558 -22.71 -15.63 -25.90
#